data_AF-A0A2W4YWF2-F1
#
_entry.id   AF-A0A2W4YWF2-F1
#
_cell.length_a   1.000
_cell.length_b   1.000
_cell.length_c   1.000
_cell.angle_alpha   90.00
_cell.angle_beta   90.00
_cell.angle_gamma   90.00
#
_symmetry.space_group_name_H-M   'P 1'
#
loop_
_entity.id
_entity.type
_entity.pdbx_description
1 polymer ?
#
loop_
_entity_poly.entity_id
_entity_poly.type
_entity_poly.pdbx_seq_one_letter_code
_entity_poly.pdbx_strand_id
1 'polypeptide(L)'
;MSKTKPARAGLGSRFDDFLRETGDYEVVTDAALKQVLAWQLEQAREEQGVTKADLAARMNTSRSQLNRLLDPSNADVTLTALQRAAGALGRKIRLELSDERAGAVTASKGKKARIKSKVVIKSATRIRKAKAQTRVTARASKHG
;
A
#
# COMPACT_ATOMS: atom_id res chain seq x y z
N MET A 1 29.08 -2.58 -5.94
CA MET A 1 28.02 -2.31 -6.94
C MET A 1 26.68 -2.69 -6.34
N SER A 2 25.94 -1.75 -5.75
CA SER A 2 24.64 -2.02 -5.09
C SER A 2 23.53 -1.49 -5.99
N LYS A 3 22.87 -2.36 -6.75
CA LYS A 3 21.75 -1.99 -7.63
C LYS A 3 20.48 -1.81 -6.78
N THR A 4 20.08 -0.57 -6.52
CA THR A 4 18.77 -0.29 -5.91
C THR A 4 17.67 -0.43 -6.97
N LYS A 5 16.83 -1.47 -6.81
CA LYS A 5 15.64 -1.76 -7.64
C LYS A 5 14.67 -0.57 -7.57
N PRO A 6 14.17 -0.04 -8.70
CA PRO A 6 13.22 1.08 -8.67
C PRO A 6 11.88 0.59 -8.12
N ALA A 7 11.38 1.29 -7.10
CA ALA A 7 10.04 1.08 -6.56
C ALA A 7 9.03 1.32 -7.69
N ARG A 8 8.26 0.28 -8.05
CA ARG A 8 7.20 0.39 -9.04
C ARG A 8 6.12 1.30 -8.44
N ALA A 9 5.93 2.48 -9.01
CA ALA A 9 4.78 3.35 -8.74
C ALA A 9 3.53 2.69 -9.33
N GLY A 10 3.07 1.62 -8.68
CA GLY A 10 1.86 0.90 -9.03
C GLY A 10 0.62 1.69 -8.61
N LEU A 11 -0.50 1.39 -9.27
CA LEU A 11 -1.83 1.95 -9.03
C LEU A 11 -2.23 2.04 -7.55
N GLY A 12 -1.72 1.15 -6.68
CA GLY A 12 -1.94 1.19 -5.24
C GLY A 12 -1.53 2.54 -4.60
N SER A 13 -0.39 3.11 -4.99
CA SER A 13 0.03 4.42 -4.48
C SER A 13 -0.96 5.55 -4.78
N ARG A 14 -1.67 5.48 -5.92
CA ARG A 14 -2.65 6.50 -6.33
C ARG A 14 -4.00 6.33 -5.62
N PHE A 15 -4.38 5.10 -5.29
CA PHE A 15 -5.60 4.82 -4.54
C PHE A 15 -5.43 5.18 -3.06
N ASP A 16 -4.28 4.84 -2.48
CA ASP A 16 -3.95 5.24 -1.11
C ASP A 16 -3.91 6.77 -0.97
N ASP A 17 -3.36 7.48 -1.95
CA ASP A 17 -3.35 8.94 -1.99
C ASP A 17 -4.78 9.51 -2.07
N PHE A 18 -5.65 8.93 -2.92
CA PHE A 18 -7.06 9.29 -3.02
C PHE A 18 -7.81 9.10 -1.68
N LEU A 19 -7.64 7.93 -1.04
CA LEU A 19 -8.28 7.64 0.25
C LEU A 19 -7.80 8.58 1.37
N ARG A 20 -6.55 9.04 1.33
CA ARG A 20 -6.05 10.04 2.28
C ARG A 20 -6.63 11.43 2.01
N GLU A 21 -6.85 11.79 0.75
CA GLU A 21 -7.49 13.05 0.37
C GLU A 21 -8.96 13.10 0.80
N THR A 22 -9.68 11.97 0.75
CA THR A 22 -11.08 11.89 1.20
C THR A 22 -11.23 11.71 2.71
N GLY A 23 -10.15 11.38 3.42
CA GLY A 23 -10.16 11.12 4.86
C GLY A 23 -10.58 9.69 5.24
N ASP A 24 -10.79 8.82 4.26
CA ASP A 24 -11.29 7.45 4.46
C ASP A 24 -10.17 6.41 4.65
N TYR A 25 -8.90 6.82 4.48
CA TYR A 25 -7.77 5.89 4.45
C TYR A 25 -7.71 4.96 5.66
N GLU A 26 -7.84 5.48 6.88
CA GLU A 26 -7.77 4.65 8.09
C GLU A 26 -8.94 3.67 8.17
N VAL A 27 -10.17 4.15 7.96
CA VAL A 27 -11.39 3.33 8.00
C VAL A 27 -11.35 2.20 6.97
N VAL A 28 -10.93 2.52 5.74
CA VAL A 28 -10.85 1.54 4.64
C VAL A 28 -9.71 0.55 4.89
N THR A 29 -8.56 1.00 5.37
CA THR A 29 -7.41 0.12 5.66
C THR A 29 -7.74 -0.87 6.77
N ASP A 30 -8.39 -0.41 7.85
CA ASP A 30 -8.80 -1.25 8.97
C ASP A 30 -9.85 -2.29 8.57
N ALA A 31 -10.86 -1.89 7.79
CA ALA A 31 -11.87 -2.79 7.26
C ALA A 31 -11.25 -3.83 6.31
N ALA A 32 -10.36 -3.40 5.42
CA ALA A 32 -9.69 -4.26 4.45
C ALA A 32 -8.81 -5.33 5.11
N LEU A 33 -8.08 -4.99 6.17
CA LEU A 33 -7.23 -5.96 6.88
C LEU A 33 -8.04 -7.13 7.44
N LYS A 34 -9.16 -6.83 8.11
CA LYS A 34 -10.05 -7.85 8.67
C LYS A 34 -10.70 -8.70 7.59
N GLN A 35 -11.17 -8.06 6.52
CA GLN A 35 -11.75 -8.72 5.35
C GLN A 35 -10.80 -9.74 4.72
N VAL A 36 -9.54 -9.35 4.55
CA VAL A 36 -8.51 -10.23 4.00
C VAL A 36 -8.29 -11.43 4.92
N LEU A 37 -8.26 -11.24 6.25
CA LEU A 37 -8.09 -12.35 7.19
C LEU A 37 -9.29 -13.30 7.20
N ALA A 38 -10.52 -12.79 7.20
CA ALA A 38 -11.74 -13.61 7.15
C ALA A 38 -11.78 -14.45 5.86
N TRP A 39 -11.47 -13.82 4.72
CA TRP A 39 -11.35 -14.51 3.43
C TRP A 39 -10.27 -15.60 3.46
N GLN A 40 -9.07 -15.30 3.96
CA GLN A 40 -7.98 -16.29 4.06
C GLN A 40 -8.35 -17.49 4.94
N LEU A 41 -9.08 -17.27 6.03
CA LEU A 41 -9.58 -18.35 6.88
C LEU A 41 -10.60 -19.22 6.17
N GLU A 42 -11.53 -18.62 5.42
CA GLU A 42 -12.52 -19.37 4.63
C GLU A 42 -11.83 -20.18 3.53
N GLN A 43 -10.84 -19.60 2.83
CA GLN A 43 -10.05 -20.33 1.84
C GLN A 43 -9.29 -21.50 2.47
N ALA A 44 -8.61 -21.30 3.60
CA ALA A 44 -7.91 -22.37 4.31
C ALA A 44 -8.86 -23.49 4.78
N ARG A 45 -10.09 -23.15 5.17
CA ARG A 45 -11.14 -24.12 5.50
C ARG A 45 -11.51 -24.96 4.26
N GLU A 46 -11.74 -24.29 3.13
CA GLU A 46 -12.10 -24.93 1.85
C GLU A 46 -10.99 -25.84 1.32
N GLU A 47 -9.74 -25.39 1.37
CA GLU A 47 -8.55 -26.17 1.00
C GLU A 47 -8.44 -27.48 1.80
N GLN A 48 -8.83 -27.47 3.07
CA GLN A 48 -8.79 -28.63 3.95
C GLN A 48 -10.06 -29.49 3.90
N GLY A 49 -11.09 -29.08 3.14
CA GLY A 49 -12.37 -29.76 3.09
C GLY A 49 -13.13 -29.75 4.42
N VAL A 50 -12.83 -28.82 5.32
CA VAL A 50 -13.45 -28.72 6.65
C VAL A 50 -14.78 -28.02 6.52
N THR A 51 -15.88 -28.56 7.06
CA THR A 51 -17.15 -27.82 7.01
C THR A 51 -17.19 -26.70 8.05
N LYS A 52 -18.08 -25.72 7.88
CA LYS A 52 -18.32 -24.69 8.91
C LYS A 52 -18.80 -25.31 10.23
N ALA A 53 -19.49 -26.45 10.19
CA ALA A 53 -19.91 -27.17 11.40
C ALA A 53 -18.69 -27.71 12.15
N ASP A 54 -17.79 -28.38 11.42
CA ASP A 54 -16.59 -28.99 11.99
C ASP A 54 -15.65 -27.93 12.56
N LEU A 55 -15.47 -26.82 11.85
CA LEU A 55 -14.64 -25.72 12.34
C LEU A 55 -15.24 -25.08 13.59
N ALA A 56 -16.55 -24.89 13.66
CA ALA A 56 -17.22 -24.37 14.86
C ALA A 56 -17.03 -25.32 16.05
N ALA A 57 -17.14 -26.64 15.82
CA ALA A 57 -16.89 -27.65 16.84
C ALA A 57 -15.43 -27.62 17.33
N ARG A 58 -14.44 -27.58 16.42
CA ARG A 58 -13.01 -27.46 16.75
C ARG A 58 -12.69 -26.21 17.56
N MET A 59 -13.39 -25.11 17.27
CA MET A 59 -13.22 -23.84 17.98
C MET A 59 -13.97 -23.77 19.30
N ASN A 60 -14.83 -24.75 19.61
CA ASN A 60 -15.78 -24.75 20.72
C ASN A 60 -16.65 -23.48 20.73
N THR A 61 -17.33 -23.23 19.61
CA THR A 61 -18.21 -22.07 19.40
C THR A 61 -19.46 -22.45 18.61
N SER A 62 -20.44 -21.55 18.55
CA SER A 62 -21.66 -21.77 17.76
C SER A 62 -21.41 -21.53 16.26
N ARG A 63 -22.21 -22.18 15.40
CA ARG A 63 -22.16 -21.94 13.94
C ARG A 63 -22.47 -20.49 13.59
N SER A 64 -23.35 -19.82 14.34
CA SER A 64 -23.68 -18.42 14.11
C SER A 64 -22.51 -17.49 14.44
N GLN A 65 -21.77 -17.77 15.51
CA GLN A 65 -20.56 -17.02 15.87
C GLN A 65 -19.44 -17.24 14.84
N LEU A 66 -19.27 -18.48 14.36
CA LEU A 66 -18.33 -18.75 13.28
C LEU A 66 -18.72 -18.04 11.97
N ASN A 67 -20.00 -18.07 11.60
CA ASN A 67 -20.47 -17.41 10.37
C ASN A 67 -20.18 -15.90 10.39
N ARG A 68 -20.35 -15.24 11.54
CA ARG A 68 -19.96 -13.83 11.70
C ARG A 68 -18.45 -13.63 11.54
N LEU A 69 -17.65 -14.57 12.03
CA LEU A 69 -16.19 -14.50 11.93
C LEU A 69 -15.66 -14.67 10.51
N LEU A 70 -16.33 -15.49 9.71
CA LEU A 70 -15.97 -15.75 8.31
C LEU A 70 -16.65 -14.79 7.33
N ASP A 71 -17.50 -13.88 7.81
CA ASP A 71 -18.17 -12.87 7.00
C ASP A 71 -17.24 -11.66 6.80
N PRO A 72 -16.76 -11.39 5.57
CA PRO A 72 -15.90 -10.24 5.31
C PRO A 72 -16.64 -8.90 5.52
N SER A 73 -17.97 -8.88 5.45
CA SER A 73 -18.75 -7.66 5.70
C SER A 73 -18.89 -7.34 7.19
N ASN A 74 -18.52 -8.28 8.07
CA ASN A 74 -18.67 -8.13 9.51
C ASN A 74 -17.37 -7.59 10.15
N ALA A 75 -17.43 -6.37 10.67
CA ALA A 75 -16.28 -5.71 11.29
C ALA A 75 -16.05 -6.09 12.77
N ASP A 76 -17.01 -6.78 13.40
CA ASP A 76 -17.07 -7.06 14.84
C ASP A 76 -16.39 -8.38 15.21
N VAL A 77 -15.16 -8.57 14.75
CA VAL A 77 -14.33 -9.74 15.06
C VAL A 77 -13.11 -9.36 15.90
N THR A 78 -12.87 -10.13 16.95
CA THR A 78 -11.71 -9.94 17.83
C THR A 78 -10.50 -10.72 17.32
N LEU A 79 -9.29 -10.20 17.59
CA LEU A 79 -8.04 -10.88 17.26
C LEU A 79 -7.98 -12.29 17.87
N THR A 80 -8.46 -12.45 19.10
CA THR A 80 -8.52 -13.75 19.79
C THR A 80 -9.36 -14.77 19.02
N ALA A 81 -10.50 -14.34 18.46
CA ALA A 81 -11.36 -15.23 17.69
C ALA A 81 -10.68 -15.64 16.37
N LEU A 82 -10.03 -14.70 15.67
CA LEU A 82 -9.26 -14.97 14.46
C LEU A 82 -8.10 -15.95 14.71
N GLN A 83 -7.37 -15.77 15.82
CA GLN A 83 -6.29 -16.69 16.22
C GLN A 83 -6.80 -18.10 16.52
N ARG A 84 -7.96 -18.24 17.19
CA ARG A 84 -8.58 -19.55 17.44
C ARG A 84 -9.01 -20.23 16.14
N ALA A 85 -9.61 -19.49 15.21
CA ALA A 85 -9.98 -20.01 13.90
C ALA A 85 -8.75 -20.49 13.12
N ALA A 86 -7.69 -19.67 13.06
CA ALA A 86 -6.44 -20.06 12.43
C ALA A 86 -5.86 -21.32 13.09
N GLY A 87 -5.82 -21.38 14.43
CA GLY A 87 -5.33 -22.54 15.16
C GLY A 87 -6.12 -23.82 14.90
N ALA A 88 -7.44 -23.73 14.80
CA ALA A 88 -8.32 -24.88 14.48
C ALA A 88 -8.12 -25.42 13.04
N LEU A 89 -7.49 -24.61 12.17
CA LEU A 89 -7.07 -24.96 10.82
C LEU A 89 -5.55 -25.25 10.72
N GLY A 90 -4.83 -25.32 11.85
CA GLY A 90 -3.38 -25.54 11.87
C GLY A 90 -2.56 -24.38 11.27
N ARG A 91 -3.15 -23.18 11.17
CA ARG A 91 -2.51 -21.95 10.70
C ARG A 91 -2.13 -21.05 11.88
N LYS A 92 -1.32 -20.02 11.62
CA LYS A 92 -0.95 -18.98 12.59
C LYS A 92 -1.06 -17.61 11.95
N ILE A 93 -1.58 -16.64 12.70
CA ILE A 93 -1.58 -15.23 12.30
C ILE A 93 -0.31 -14.59 12.83
N ARG A 94 0.43 -13.89 11.97
CA ARG A 94 1.58 -13.06 12.34
C ARG A 94 1.23 -11.60 12.07
N LEU A 95 1.36 -10.77 13.09
CA LEU A 95 1.15 -9.32 13.03
C LEU A 95 2.40 -8.64 13.55
N GLU A 96 2.73 -7.49 12.98
CA GLU A 96 3.87 -6.68 13.36
C GLU A 96 3.43 -5.23 13.47
N LEU A 97 3.94 -4.53 14.49
CA LEU A 97 3.74 -3.09 14.63
C LEU A 97 4.74 -2.37 13.74
N SER A 98 4.24 -1.43 12.94
CA SER A 98 5.06 -0.58 12.07
C SER A 98 5.17 0.82 12.66
N ASP A 99 6.36 1.43 12.57
CA ASP A 99 6.57 2.82 12.98
C ASP A 99 6.14 3.77 11.87
N GLU A 100 5.03 4.47 12.07
CA GLU A 100 4.52 5.46 11.12
C GLU A 100 5.42 6.69 11.00
N ARG A 101 6.27 6.97 12.00
CA ARG A 101 7.24 8.07 11.96
C ARG A 101 8.37 7.79 10.95
N ALA A 102 8.70 6.52 10.74
CA ALA A 102 9.70 6.11 9.75
C ALA A 102 9.23 6.34 8.30
N GLY A 103 7.91 6.30 8.05
CA GLY A 103 7.30 6.57 6.74
C GLY A 103 7.37 8.04 6.32
N ALA A 104 7.21 8.98 7.26
CA ALA A 104 7.26 10.41 6.98
C ALA A 104 8.66 10.89 6.50
N VAL A 105 9.73 10.24 6.95
CA VAL A 105 11.11 10.56 6.57
C VAL A 105 11.36 10.24 5.09
N THR A 106 10.78 9.16 4.56
CA THR A 106 10.97 8.76 3.16
C THR A 106 10.13 9.61 2.19
N ALA A 107 8.90 9.99 2.59
CA ALA A 107 8.05 10.90 1.82
C ALA A 107 8.65 12.31 1.67
N SER A 108 9.24 12.85 2.74
CA SER A 108 9.92 14.16 2.75
C SER A 108 11.20 14.16 1.90
N LYS A 109 11.99 13.08 1.95
CA LYS A 109 13.21 12.92 1.14
C LYS A 109 12.89 12.83 -0.35
N GLY A 110 11.82 12.12 -0.73
CA GLY A 110 11.32 12.03 -2.11
C GLY A 110 10.80 13.37 -2.66
N LYS A 111 10.03 14.15 -1.88
CA LYS A 111 9.62 15.51 -2.26
C LYS A 111 10.81 16.45 -2.44
N LYS A 112 11.77 16.48 -1.49
CA LYS A 112 12.99 17.31 -1.60
C LYS A 112 13.84 16.92 -2.82
N ALA A 113 14.02 15.63 -3.09
CA ALA A 113 14.74 15.16 -4.27
C ALA A 113 14.03 15.58 -5.58
N ARG A 114 12.70 15.41 -5.66
CA ARG A 114 11.90 15.75 -6.84
C ARG A 114 11.86 17.27 -7.10
N ILE A 115 11.88 18.09 -6.06
CA ILE A 115 12.00 19.56 -6.16
C ILE A 115 13.39 19.95 -6.67
N LYS A 116 14.48 19.40 -6.10
CA LYS A 116 15.84 19.65 -6.59
C LYS A 116 16.00 19.28 -8.06
N SER A 117 15.46 18.13 -8.50
CA SER A 117 15.48 17.73 -9.91
C SER A 117 14.68 18.68 -10.81
N LYS A 118 13.48 19.11 -10.40
CA LYS A 118 12.70 20.11 -11.18
C LYS A 118 13.41 21.46 -11.29
N VAL A 119 14.10 21.90 -10.24
CA VAL A 119 14.89 23.15 -10.25
C VAL A 119 16.07 23.02 -11.22
N VAL A 120 16.83 21.92 -11.15
CA VAL A 120 17.97 21.67 -12.06
C VAL A 120 17.54 21.61 -13.53
N ILE A 121 16.41 20.94 -13.83
CA ILE A 121 15.89 20.85 -15.21
C ILE A 121 15.46 22.23 -15.71
N LYS A 122 14.77 23.05 -14.90
CA LYS A 122 14.40 24.42 -15.30
C LYS A 122 15.62 25.32 -15.57
N SER A 123 16.68 25.18 -14.78
CA SER A 123 17.94 25.93 -14.98
C SER A 123 18.65 25.52 -16.28
N ALA A 124 18.71 24.23 -16.59
CA ALA A 124 19.33 23.73 -17.82
C ALA A 124 18.57 24.20 -19.08
N THR A 125 17.24 24.31 -19.00
CA THR A 125 16.41 24.84 -20.10
C THR A 125 16.68 26.32 -20.36
N ARG A 126 16.94 27.13 -19.31
CA ARG A 126 17.34 28.55 -19.47
C ARG A 126 18.69 28.70 -20.16
N ILE A 127 19.68 27.87 -19.80
CA ILE A 127 21.03 27.94 -20.40
C ILE A 127 20.99 27.59 -21.89
N ARG A 128 20.20 26.58 -22.27
CA ARG A 128 20.02 26.20 -23.68
C ARG A 128 19.32 27.29 -24.49
N LYS A 129 18.32 27.96 -23.93
CA LYS A 129 17.62 29.07 -24.61
C LYS A 129 18.53 30.30 -24.79
N ALA A 130 19.36 30.61 -23.79
CA ALA A 130 20.34 31.70 -23.88
C ALA A 130 21.41 31.43 -24.96
N LYS A 131 21.98 30.21 -25.01
CA LYS A 131 22.99 29.84 -26.01
C LYS A 131 22.45 29.78 -27.44
N ALA A 132 21.16 29.50 -27.61
CA ALA A 132 20.48 29.55 -28.91
C ALA A 132 20.29 30.99 -29.42
N GLN A 133 19.99 31.94 -28.53
CA GLN A 133 19.84 33.35 -28.91
C GLN A 133 21.18 33.99 -29.32
N THR A 134 22.29 33.61 -28.66
CA THR A 134 23.63 34.12 -29.02
C THR A 134 24.15 33.62 -30.38
N ARG A 135 23.74 32.41 -30.82
CA ARG A 135 24.11 31.90 -32.16
C ARG A 135 23.31 32.54 -33.29
N VAL A 136 22.09 32.99 -33.02
CA VAL A 136 21.25 33.67 -34.02
C VAL A 136 21.75 35.09 -34.28
N THR A 137 22.20 35.81 -33.24
CA THR A 137 22.76 37.17 -33.39
C THR A 137 24.17 37.17 -34.01
N ALA A 138 24.99 36.16 -33.73
CA ALA A 138 26.33 36.04 -34.33
C ALA A 138 26.31 35.71 -35.84
N ARG A 139 25.23 35.11 -36.36
CA ARG A 139 25.09 34.78 -37.79
C ARG A 139 24.60 35.97 -38.64
N ALA A 140 23.99 36.98 -38.01
CA ALA A 140 23.53 38.19 -38.69
C ALA A 140 24.67 39.21 -38.96
N SER A 141 25.82 39.08 -38.31
CA SER A 141 26.96 40.01 -38.46
C SER A 141 27.98 39.60 -39.52
N LYS A 142 27.80 38.45 -40.20
CA LYS A 142 28.80 37.87 -41.11
C LYS A 142 28.52 38.07 -42.60
N HIS A 143 27.46 38.82 -42.94
CA HIS A 143 27.08 39.21 -44.30
C HIS A 143 26.82 40.73 -44.38
N GLY A 144 27.77 41.50 -43.87
CA GLY A 144 27.91 42.94 -44.12
C GLY A 144 29.17 43.17 -44.95
#